data_AF-A0A9P7FQJ0-F1
#
_entry.id   AF-A0A9P7FQJ0-F1
#
_cell.length_a   1.000
_cell.length_b   1.000
_cell.length_c   1.000
_cell.angle_alpha   90.00
_cell.angle_beta   90.00
_cell.angle_gamma   90.00
#
_symmetry.space_group_name_H-M   'P 1'
#
loop_
_entity.id
_entity.type
_entity.pdbx_description
1 polymer ?
#
loop_
_entity_poly.entity_id
_entity_poly.type
_entity_poly.pdbx_seq_one_letter_code
_entity_poly.pdbx_strand_id
1 'polypeptide(L)'
;MAWLQECMDKADGDLTTDPWPTTKALFDKLSLQFQVILEHDYAHQRIEHLKQGAMKIDDFMVKFKALVTKSGITDLQAIDLLERNINQEIIQALFYQGKQKMVLEEATVEIFQIGCAMEMYRFMKGNQRALGSSGWTSCTGAG
;
A
#
# COMPACT_ATOMS: atom_id res chain seq x y z
N MET A 1 -16.18 2.03 -22.67
CA MET A 1 -17.08 1.13 -23.43
C MET A 1 -17.51 1.64 -24.80
N ALA A 2 -17.21 2.89 -25.21
CA ALA A 2 -17.62 3.46 -26.50
C ALA A 2 -17.18 2.65 -27.74
N TRP A 3 -16.03 1.99 -27.69
CA TRP A 3 -15.54 1.15 -28.80
C TRP A 3 -16.34 -0.15 -28.97
N LEU A 4 -16.83 -0.76 -27.89
CA LEU A 4 -17.71 -1.93 -28.00
C LEU A 4 -19.06 -1.54 -28.59
N GLN A 5 -19.56 -0.35 -28.24
CA GLN A 5 -20.76 0.21 -28.84
C GLN A 5 -20.55 0.45 -30.34
N GLU A 6 -19.44 1.09 -30.73
CA GLU A 6 -19.08 1.29 -32.14
C GLU A 6 -18.93 -0.04 -32.91
N CYS A 7 -18.39 -1.09 -32.27
CA CYS A 7 -18.35 -2.42 -32.86
C CYS A 7 -19.73 -3.06 -33.02
N MET A 8 -20.62 -2.90 -32.03
CA MET A 8 -22.00 -3.39 -32.13
C MET A 8 -22.81 -2.62 -33.19
N ASP A 9 -22.66 -1.30 -33.25
CA ASP A 9 -23.31 -0.43 -34.23
C ASP A 9 -22.84 -0.74 -35.67
N LYS A 10 -21.57 -1.16 -35.85
CA LYS A 10 -21.04 -1.66 -37.14
C LYS A 10 -21.50 -3.09 -37.49
N ALA A 11 -21.99 -3.85 -36.52
CA ALA A 11 -22.53 -5.20 -36.73
C ALA A 11 -23.95 -5.15 -37.31
N ASP A 12 -24.71 -4.15 -36.87
CA ASP A 12 -26.09 -3.90 -37.26
C ASP A 12 -26.20 -3.10 -38.58
N GLY A 13 -25.09 -2.56 -39.09
CA GLY A 13 -24.96 -1.92 -40.39
C GLY A 13 -24.66 -2.90 -41.53
N ASP A 14 -25.09 -2.56 -42.76
CA ASP A 14 -24.86 -3.38 -43.97
C ASP A 14 -23.37 -3.75 -44.11
N LEU A 15 -23.08 -5.04 -44.22
CA LEU A 15 -21.74 -5.69 -44.10
C LEU A 15 -20.76 -5.32 -45.23
N THR A 16 -21.05 -4.28 -45.99
CA THR A 16 -20.42 -3.99 -47.29
C THR A 16 -19.37 -2.88 -47.24
N THR A 17 -19.33 -2.06 -46.18
CA THR A 17 -18.45 -0.87 -46.14
C THR A 17 -17.25 -0.94 -45.21
N ASP A 18 -17.25 -1.77 -44.16
CA ASP A 18 -16.08 -2.00 -43.29
C ASP A 18 -16.00 -3.48 -42.85
N PRO A 19 -14.89 -4.20 -43.10
CA PRO A 19 -14.77 -5.61 -42.73
C PRO A 19 -14.72 -5.78 -41.20
N TRP A 20 -15.56 -6.68 -40.69
CA TRP A 20 -15.61 -7.05 -39.28
C TRP A 20 -14.22 -7.46 -38.75
N PRO A 21 -13.79 -7.01 -37.56
CA PRO A 21 -12.50 -7.38 -37.01
C PRO A 21 -12.40 -8.90 -36.80
N THR A 22 -11.22 -9.46 -37.06
CA THR A 22 -10.95 -10.88 -36.82
C THR A 22 -11.19 -11.24 -35.35
N THR A 23 -11.75 -12.42 -35.07
CA THR A 23 -12.00 -12.93 -33.71
C THR A 23 -10.79 -12.80 -32.79
N LYS A 24 -9.59 -13.03 -33.31
CA LYS A 24 -8.31 -12.82 -32.61
C LYS A 24 -8.08 -11.36 -32.21
N ALA A 25 -8.27 -10.40 -33.11
CA ALA A 25 -8.08 -8.98 -32.83
C ALA A 25 -9.07 -8.46 -31.77
N LEU A 26 -10.30 -8.99 -31.79
CA LEU A 26 -11.31 -8.75 -30.76
C LEU A 26 -10.86 -9.28 -29.40
N PHE A 27 -10.41 -10.54 -29.35
CA PHE A 27 -9.97 -11.19 -28.12
C PHE A 27 -8.72 -10.50 -27.53
N ASP A 28 -7.73 -10.16 -28.35
CA ASP A 28 -6.51 -9.47 -27.92
C ASP A 28 -6.84 -8.10 -27.31
N LYS A 29 -7.74 -7.34 -27.94
CA LYS A 29 -8.16 -6.02 -27.45
C LYS A 29 -9.00 -6.11 -26.18
N LEU A 30 -9.91 -7.07 -26.09
CA LEU A 30 -10.66 -7.34 -24.85
C LEU A 30 -9.72 -7.74 -23.73
N SER A 31 -8.79 -8.66 -23.99
CA SER A 31 -7.80 -9.13 -23.01
C SER A 31 -6.98 -7.97 -22.46
N LEU A 32 -6.50 -7.07 -23.32
CA LEU A 32 -5.78 -5.85 -22.89
C LEU A 32 -6.63 -4.94 -22.00
N GLN A 33 -7.88 -4.69 -22.37
CA GLN A 33 -8.78 -3.81 -21.59
C GLN A 33 -9.11 -4.43 -20.23
N PHE A 34 -9.46 -5.72 -20.20
CA PHE A 34 -9.76 -6.42 -18.97
C PHE A 34 -8.52 -6.60 -18.08
N GLN A 35 -7.33 -6.77 -18.66
CA GLN A 35 -6.11 -6.86 -17.88
C GLN A 35 -5.86 -5.60 -17.05
N VAL A 36 -6.03 -4.41 -17.64
CA VAL A 36 -5.88 -3.15 -16.91
C VAL A 36 -6.91 -3.05 -15.77
N ILE A 37 -8.17 -3.41 -16.02
CA ILE A 37 -9.23 -3.40 -15.01
C ILE A 37 -8.92 -4.42 -13.88
N LEU A 38 -8.50 -5.62 -14.26
CA LEU A 38 -8.12 -6.68 -13.33
C LEU A 38 -6.92 -6.27 -12.47
N GLU A 39 -5.92 -5.60 -13.03
CA GLU A 39 -4.76 -5.12 -12.29
C GLU A 39 -5.13 -4.05 -11.26
N HIS A 40 -6.04 -3.14 -11.62
CA HIS A 40 -6.59 -2.12 -10.72
C HIS A 40 -7.37 -2.75 -9.56
N ASP A 41 -8.33 -3.63 -9.87
CA ASP A 41 -9.17 -4.29 -8.86
C ASP A 41 -8.36 -5.23 -7.96
N TYR A 42 -7.38 -5.93 -8.55
CA TYR A 42 -6.43 -6.75 -7.79
C TYR A 42 -5.58 -5.88 -6.86
N ALA A 43 -5.08 -4.74 -7.33
CA ALA A 43 -4.30 -3.82 -6.49
C ALA A 43 -5.15 -3.29 -5.32
N HIS A 44 -6.39 -2.87 -5.59
CA HIS A 44 -7.35 -2.47 -4.56
C HIS A 44 -7.56 -3.55 -3.50
N GLN A 45 -7.92 -4.76 -3.93
CA GLN A 45 -8.12 -5.90 -3.02
C GLN A 45 -6.84 -6.19 -2.22
N ARG A 46 -5.67 -6.06 -2.86
CA ARG A 46 -4.40 -6.30 -2.21
C ARG A 46 -4.08 -5.26 -1.13
N ILE A 47 -4.43 -3.99 -1.34
CA ILE A 47 -4.26 -2.93 -0.34
C ILE A 47 -5.16 -3.19 0.87
N GLU A 48 -6.43 -3.56 0.67
CA GLU A 48 -7.35 -3.82 1.79
C GLU A 48 -6.84 -4.93 2.73
N HIS A 49 -6.17 -5.93 2.17
CA HIS A 49 -5.60 -7.05 2.92
C HIS A 49 -4.15 -6.81 3.38
N LEU A 50 -3.51 -5.72 2.98
CA LEU A 50 -2.15 -5.41 3.39
C LEU A 50 -2.15 -4.93 4.84
N LYS A 51 -1.78 -5.78 5.78
CA LYS A 51 -1.55 -5.38 7.18
C LYS A 51 -0.06 -5.23 7.46
N GLN A 52 0.31 -4.20 8.23
CA GLN A 52 1.69 -4.05 8.69
C GLN A 52 2.11 -5.25 9.55
N GLY A 53 1.30 -5.63 10.55
CA GLY A 53 1.60 -6.79 11.41
C GLY A 53 2.99 -6.69 12.05
N ALA A 54 3.81 -7.73 11.87
CA ALA A 54 5.21 -7.78 12.31
C ALA A 54 6.22 -7.26 11.27
N MET A 55 5.75 -6.76 10.12
CA MET A 55 6.59 -6.18 9.07
C MET A 55 7.20 -4.87 9.56
N LYS A 56 8.45 -4.62 9.15
CA LYS A 56 9.08 -3.32 9.33
C LYS A 56 8.28 -2.24 8.60
N ILE A 57 8.23 -1.04 9.17
CA ILE A 57 7.51 0.09 8.60
C ILE A 57 8.01 0.40 7.18
N ASP A 58 9.33 0.36 6.94
CA ASP A 58 9.93 0.60 5.62
C ASP A 58 9.38 -0.36 4.55
N ASP A 59 9.40 -1.67 4.83
CA ASP A 59 8.92 -2.70 3.91
C ASP A 59 7.42 -2.57 3.64
N PHE A 60 6.65 -2.22 4.67
CA PHE A 60 5.22 -1.96 4.54
C PHE A 60 4.95 -0.74 3.67
N MET A 61 5.64 0.38 3.92
CA MET A 61 5.46 1.63 3.18
C MET A 61 5.83 1.48 1.70
N VAL A 62 6.91 0.77 1.38
CA VAL A 62 7.30 0.48 -0.01
C VAL A 62 6.21 -0.31 -0.74
N LYS A 63 5.69 -1.37 -0.09
CA LYS A 63 4.61 -2.20 -0.68
C LYS A 63 3.32 -1.40 -0.83
N PHE A 64 2.97 -0.61 0.17
CA PHE A 64 1.77 0.22 0.15
C PHE A 64 1.82 1.25 -0.99
N LYS A 65 2.89 2.05 -1.09
CA LYS A 65 3.06 3.04 -2.16
C LYS A 65 2.98 2.41 -3.55
N ALA A 66 3.66 1.28 -3.76
CA ALA A 66 3.62 0.57 -5.03
C ALA A 66 2.21 0.09 -5.41
N LEU A 67 1.40 -0.32 -4.43
CA LEU A 67 0.02 -0.71 -4.68
C LEU A 67 -0.88 0.50 -4.96
N VAL A 68 -0.72 1.60 -4.23
CA VAL A 68 -1.48 2.85 -4.47
C VAL A 68 -1.27 3.36 -5.89
N THR A 69 -0.02 3.36 -6.37
CA THR A 69 0.30 3.76 -7.75
C THR A 69 -0.37 2.84 -8.78
N LYS A 70 -0.52 1.55 -8.48
CA LYS A 70 -1.18 0.58 -9.37
C LYS A 70 -2.70 0.65 -9.31
N SER A 71 -3.26 0.98 -8.15
CA SER A 71 -4.70 1.01 -7.93
C SER A 71 -5.34 2.34 -8.32
N GLY A 72 -4.58 3.39 -8.65
CA GLY A 72 -5.15 4.66 -9.11
C GLY A 72 -6.12 5.33 -8.11
N ILE A 73 -5.99 5.05 -6.81
CA ILE A 73 -6.90 5.57 -5.78
C ILE A 73 -6.61 7.02 -5.44
N THR A 74 -7.63 7.72 -4.92
CA THR A 74 -7.49 9.09 -4.43
C THR A 74 -6.69 9.14 -3.13
N ASP A 75 -5.99 10.25 -2.88
CA ASP A 75 -5.18 10.45 -1.67
C ASP A 75 -5.97 10.21 -0.38
N LEU A 76 -7.21 10.69 -0.29
CA LEU A 76 -8.04 10.50 0.90
C LEU A 76 -8.37 9.03 1.15
N GLN A 77 -8.69 8.28 0.08
CA GLN A 77 -8.94 6.84 0.17
C GLN A 77 -7.65 6.08 0.53
N ALA A 78 -6.50 6.50 -0.03
CA ALA A 78 -5.21 5.94 0.32
C ALA A 78 -4.88 6.18 1.79
N ILE A 79 -5.12 7.38 2.32
CA ILE A 79 -4.88 7.70 3.73
C ILE A 79 -5.77 6.85 4.65
N ASP A 80 -7.07 6.71 4.37
CA ASP A 80 -7.95 5.83 5.17
C ASP A 80 -7.44 4.39 5.20
N LEU A 81 -7.08 3.86 4.03
CA LEU A 81 -6.52 2.51 3.92
C LEU A 81 -5.19 2.39 4.67
N LEU A 82 -4.34 3.41 4.60
CA LEU A 82 -3.05 3.46 5.28
C LEU A 82 -3.24 3.41 6.81
N GLU A 83 -4.10 4.27 7.35
CA GLU A 83 -4.38 4.34 8.79
C GLU A 83 -5.01 3.05 9.33
N ARG A 84 -5.87 2.38 8.55
CA ARG A 84 -6.52 1.11 8.94
C ARG A 84 -5.60 -0.10 8.88
N ASN A 85 -4.49 0.00 8.16
CA ASN A 85 -3.58 -1.11 7.87
C ASN A 85 -2.27 -1.07 8.67
N ILE A 86 -1.94 0.10 9.19
CA ILE A 86 -0.79 0.32 10.06
C ILE A 86 -1.07 -0.12 11.49
N ASN A 87 0.00 -0.39 12.24
CA ASN A 87 -0.08 -0.64 13.67
C ASN A 87 -0.74 0.55 14.38
N GLN A 88 -1.82 0.26 15.12
CA GLN A 88 -2.61 1.27 15.82
C GLN A 88 -1.78 2.15 16.77
N GLU A 89 -0.67 1.65 17.33
CA GLU A 89 0.20 2.46 18.19
C GLU A 89 0.85 3.63 17.42
N ILE A 90 1.17 3.45 16.13
CA ILE A 90 1.73 4.52 15.27
C ILE A 90 0.65 5.57 15.01
N ILE A 91 -0.59 5.15 14.74
CA ILE A 91 -1.72 6.06 14.51
C ILE A 91 -2.06 6.85 15.77
N GLN A 92 -2.03 6.20 16.95
CA GLN A 92 -2.21 6.88 18.23
C GLN A 92 -1.13 7.94 18.44
N ALA A 93 0.14 7.60 18.20
CA ALA A 93 1.24 8.56 18.30
C ALA A 93 1.10 9.74 17.32
N LEU A 94 0.63 9.49 16.09
CA LEU A 94 0.34 10.52 15.09
C LEU A 94 -0.75 11.48 15.59
N PHE A 95 -1.82 10.95 16.18
CA PHE A 95 -2.92 11.73 16.75
C PHE A 95 -2.45 12.57 17.94
N TYR A 96 -1.71 11.97 18.89
CA TYR A 96 -1.19 12.70 20.06
C TYR A 96 -0.22 13.82 19.69
N GLN A 97 0.53 13.66 18.59
CA GLN A 97 1.43 14.69 18.09
C GLN A 97 0.71 15.73 17.20
N GLY A 98 -0.56 15.52 16.85
CA GLY A 98 -1.33 16.45 16.01
C GLY A 98 -0.80 16.55 14.58
N LYS A 99 -0.22 15.48 14.03
CA LYS A 99 0.50 15.46 12.74
C LYS A 99 -0.29 14.86 11.58
N GLN A 100 -1.61 14.81 11.70
CA GLN A 100 -2.47 14.28 10.63
C GLN A 100 -2.38 15.16 9.38
N LYS A 101 -2.30 14.52 8.21
CA LYS A 101 -2.16 15.19 6.90
C LYS A 101 -3.25 14.71 5.97
N MET A 102 -3.72 15.61 5.10
CA MET A 102 -4.73 15.29 4.08
C MET A 102 -4.10 14.91 2.72
N VAL A 103 -2.79 15.14 2.56
CA VAL A 103 -2.03 14.79 1.36
C VAL A 103 -1.26 13.51 1.63
N LEU A 104 -1.37 12.53 0.73
CA LEU A 104 -0.82 11.19 0.95
C LEU A 104 0.70 11.23 1.17
N GLU A 105 1.43 12.00 0.36
CA GLU A 105 2.88 12.07 0.48
C GLU A 105 3.32 12.60 1.85
N GLU A 106 2.69 13.67 2.35
CA GLU A 106 2.99 14.19 3.68
C GLU A 106 2.61 13.19 4.79
N ALA A 107 1.44 12.55 4.68
CA ALA A 107 0.98 11.55 5.63
C ALA A 107 1.97 10.38 5.72
N THR A 108 2.46 9.90 4.57
CA THR A 108 3.41 8.78 4.52
C THR A 108 4.73 9.11 5.21
N VAL A 109 5.20 10.36 5.11
CA VAL A 109 6.44 10.81 5.76
C VAL A 109 6.29 10.84 7.28
N GLU A 110 5.22 11.44 7.80
CA GLU A 110 5.00 11.53 9.26
C GLU A 110 4.83 10.15 9.89
N ILE A 111 4.02 9.30 9.26
CA ILE A 111 3.81 7.91 9.68
C ILE A 111 5.13 7.13 9.67
N PHE A 112 5.92 7.27 8.60
CA PHE A 112 7.21 6.61 8.47
C PHE A 112 8.17 7.03 9.59
N GLN A 113 8.29 8.34 9.84
CA GLN A 113 9.17 8.85 10.90
C GLN A 113 8.78 8.33 12.28
N ILE A 114 7.48 8.33 12.59
CA ILE A 114 6.96 7.81 13.87
C ILE A 114 7.23 6.30 13.97
N GLY A 115 6.90 5.54 12.92
CA GLY A 115 7.13 4.10 12.88
C GLY A 115 8.61 3.73 13.08
N CYS A 116 9.51 4.41 12.38
CA CYS A 116 10.95 4.23 12.52
C CYS A 116 11.42 4.53 13.94
N ALA A 117 10.99 5.66 14.52
CA ALA A 117 11.34 6.02 15.89
C ALA A 117 10.85 4.97 16.91
N MET A 118 9.65 4.42 16.71
CA MET A 118 9.10 3.37 17.56
C MET A 118 9.84 2.04 17.42
N GLU A 119 10.21 1.65 16.20
CA GLU A 119 11.02 0.45 15.96
C GLU A 119 12.42 0.57 16.59
N MET A 120 13.06 1.74 16.46
CA MET A 120 14.33 2.03 17.13
C MET A 120 14.20 1.96 18.66
N TYR A 121 13.14 2.54 19.23
CA TYR A 121 12.89 2.47 20.67
C TYR A 121 12.71 1.01 21.15
N ARG A 122 11.93 0.21 20.40
CA ARG A 122 11.73 -1.21 20.69
C ARG A 122 13.06 -1.98 20.63
N PHE A 123 13.90 -1.70 19.65
CA PHE A 123 15.24 -2.29 19.53
C PHE A 123 16.13 -1.96 20.74
N MET A 124 16.22 -0.68 21.12
CA MET A 124 17.02 -0.25 22.27
C MET A 124 16.55 -0.90 23.58
N LYS A 125 15.23 -0.94 23.81
CA LYS A 125 14.64 -1.55 25.02
C LYS A 125 14.80 -3.07 25.03
N GLY A 126 14.72 -3.73 23.88
CA GLY A 126 15.00 -5.16 23.72
C GLY A 126 16.45 -5.52 24.08
N ASN A 127 17.41 -4.72 23.59
CA ASN A 127 18.83 -4.89 23.93
C ASN A 127 19.13 -4.62 25.40
N GLN A 128 18.47 -3.63 26.03
CA GLN A 128 18.61 -3.39 27.48
C GLN A 128 18.12 -4.58 28.32
N ARG A 129 17.07 -5.30 27.89
CA ARG A 129 16.61 -6.52 28.57
C ARG A 129 17.58 -7.69 28.40
N ALA A 130 18.23 -7.81 27.23
CA ALA A 130 19.22 -8.83 26.96
C ALA A 130 20.56 -8.57 27.71
N LEU A 131 20.98 -7.31 27.81
CA LEU A 131 22.22 -6.91 28.49
C LEU A 131 22.05 -6.71 30.00
N GLY A 132 20.84 -6.42 30.48
CA GLY A 132 20.51 -6.30 31.91
C GLY A 132 20.54 -7.61 32.71
N SER A 133 20.76 -8.75 32.04
CA SER A 133 21.04 -10.04 32.68
C SER A 133 22.55 -10.36 32.79
N SER A 134 23.44 -9.45 32.37
CA SER A 134 24.85 -9.57 32.74
C SER A 134 25.02 -8.97 34.13
N GLY A 135 25.07 -9.84 35.14
CA GLY A 135 25.38 -9.49 36.51
C GLY A 135 26.78 -8.90 36.61
N TRP A 136 26.90 -7.59 36.41
CA TRP A 136 28.07 -6.84 36.83
C TRP A 136 28.01 -6.69 38.35
N THR A 137 28.48 -7.70 39.05
CA THR A 137 28.95 -7.51 40.43
C THR A 137 30.09 -6.49 40.38
N SER A 138 29.81 -5.27 40.82
CA SER A 138 30.84 -4.28 41.11
C SER A 138 31.74 -4.85 42.22
N CYS A 139 32.98 -5.19 41.88
CA CYS A 139 33.99 -5.54 42.86
C CYS A 139 34.39 -4.28 43.62
N THR A 140 33.66 -3.93 44.68
CA THR A 140 34.18 -3.05 45.72
C THR A 140 35.12 -3.87 46.59
N GLY A 141 36.42 -3.83 46.25
CA GLY A 141 37.47 -4.35 47.10
C GLY A 141 37.62 -3.47 48.34
N ALA A 142 37.22 -4.00 49.49
CA ALA A 142 37.67 -3.57 50.80
C ALA A 142 38.92 -4.38 51.17
N GLY A 143 39.96 -3.72 51.68
CA GLY A 143 41.17 -4.36 52.21
C GLY A 143 42.44 -3.66 51.78
#